data_AF-A0A832CME4-F1
#
_entry.id   AF-A0A832CME4-F1
#
_cell.length_a   1.000
_cell.length_b   1.000
_cell.length_c   1.000
_cell.angle_alpha   90.00
_cell.angle_beta   90.00
_cell.angle_gamma   90.00
#
_symmetry.space_group_name_H-M   'P 1'
#
loop_
_entity.id
_entity.type
_entity.pdbx_description
1 polymer ?
#
loop_
_entity_poly.entity_id
_entity_poly.type
_entity_poly.pdbx_seq_one_letter_code
_entity_poly.pdbx_strand_id
1 'polypeptide(L)'
;MGNRKIKVLVLTTAVLLIAGVVIYRGINSQGNRNIPNTNVANATSNYYAQADTTRSTSSLSSQEPRGKPRLHKHFLKNTELPVSEVVRRDDAILLANAVILTSSGIELEIPEYLRAGEDPGAFIIQSKGKIGPEFRKLIEGIGGHIEAYVPNNAFLVRISADCAKAVIGEPSSQSGNTVSSVV
;
A
#
# COMPACT_ATOMS: atom_id res chain seq x y z
N MET A 1 28.58 43.63 -32.35
CA MET A 1 27.49 42.65 -32.09
C MET A 1 27.93 41.61 -31.04
N GLY A 2 28.43 42.03 -29.87
CA GLY A 2 29.27 41.16 -29.01
C GLY A 2 28.83 40.95 -27.54
N ASN A 3 27.83 41.66 -27.01
CA ASN A 3 27.61 41.68 -25.54
C ASN A 3 26.26 41.10 -25.09
N ARG A 4 25.41 40.62 -26.02
CA ARG A 4 24.09 40.04 -25.66
C ARG A 4 24.16 38.55 -25.37
N LYS A 5 25.02 37.80 -26.07
CA LYS A 5 25.14 36.35 -25.88
C LYS A 5 25.83 35.97 -24.55
N ILE A 6 26.80 36.78 -24.10
CA ILE A 6 27.50 36.57 -22.83
C ILE A 6 26.56 36.83 -21.63
N LYS A 7 25.70 37.86 -21.70
CA LYS A 7 24.74 38.16 -20.64
C LYS A 7 23.67 37.07 -20.48
N VAL A 8 23.22 36.46 -21.56
CA VAL A 8 22.23 35.36 -21.52
C VAL A 8 22.83 34.09 -20.91
N LEU A 9 24.09 33.78 -21.22
CA LEU A 9 24.77 32.59 -20.69
C LEU A 9 25.04 32.69 -19.18
N VAL A 10 25.40 33.87 -18.66
CA VAL A 10 25.61 34.08 -17.21
C VAL A 10 24.29 34.08 -16.43
N LEU A 11 23.19 34.55 -17.04
CA LEU A 11 21.89 34.58 -16.38
C LEU A 11 21.31 33.16 -16.22
N THR A 12 21.50 32.28 -17.21
CA THR A 12 21.02 30.88 -17.13
C THR A 12 21.78 30.05 -16.09
N THR A 13 23.09 30.25 -15.95
CA THR A 13 23.87 29.55 -14.93
C THR A 13 23.61 30.07 -13.52
N ALA A 14 23.37 31.37 -13.36
CA ALA A 14 22.98 31.96 -12.07
C ALA A 14 21.58 31.48 -11.61
N VAL A 15 20.60 31.34 -12.51
CA VAL A 15 19.26 30.81 -12.18
C VAL A 15 19.32 29.33 -11.78
N LEU A 16 20.14 28.51 -12.44
CA LEU A 16 20.34 27.11 -12.06
C LEU A 16 21.00 26.96 -10.69
N LEU A 17 21.95 27.84 -10.33
CA LEU A 17 22.57 27.81 -9.00
C LEU A 17 21.60 28.27 -7.89
N ILE A 18 20.75 29.26 -8.14
CA ILE A 18 19.74 29.71 -7.14
C ILE A 18 18.68 28.62 -6.93
N ALA A 19 18.23 27.93 -7.99
CA ALA A 19 17.30 26.81 -7.88
C ALA A 19 17.88 25.63 -7.09
N GLY A 20 19.17 25.31 -7.28
CA GLY A 20 19.86 24.26 -6.53
C GLY A 20 19.98 24.56 -5.03
N VAL A 21 20.20 25.82 -4.64
CA VAL A 21 20.35 26.22 -3.22
C VAL A 21 19.02 26.23 -2.46
N VAL A 22 17.91 26.58 -3.11
CA VAL A 22 16.57 26.56 -2.49
C VAL A 22 16.11 25.11 -2.24
N ILE A 23 16.44 24.18 -3.15
CA ILE A 23 16.15 22.74 -2.96
C ILE A 23 17.03 22.15 -1.84
N TYR A 24 18.26 22.62 -1.66
CA TYR A 24 19.14 22.10 -0.60
C TYR A 24 18.81 22.64 0.81
N ARG A 25 18.17 23.81 0.94
CA ARG A 25 17.76 24.38 2.24
C ARG A 25 16.40 23.88 2.74
N GLY A 26 15.58 23.27 1.89
CA GLY A 26 14.22 22.80 2.24
C GLY A 26 14.14 21.44 2.95
N ILE A 27 15.24 20.71 3.08
CA ILE A 27 15.26 19.33 3.61
C ILE A 27 15.52 19.29 5.13
N ASN A 28 15.74 20.43 5.80
CA ASN A 28 16.23 20.49 7.19
C ASN A 28 15.29 21.13 8.22
N SER A 29 13.97 21.00 8.05
CA SER A 29 12.99 21.36 9.08
C SER A 29 12.63 20.15 9.95
N GLN A 30 13.43 19.92 10.99
CA GLN A 30 13.11 19.08 12.13
C GLN A 30 11.88 19.64 12.87
N GLY A 31 10.76 18.92 12.79
CA GLY A 31 9.56 19.18 13.58
C GLY A 31 9.35 18.06 14.60
N ASN A 32 10.19 18.03 15.63
CA ASN A 32 10.01 17.20 16.82
C ASN A 32 8.71 17.64 17.55
N ARG A 33 7.64 16.85 17.43
CA ARG A 33 6.43 17.02 18.24
C ARG A 33 6.45 16.02 19.39
N ASN A 34 7.16 16.39 20.45
CA ASN A 34 6.92 15.84 21.78
C ASN A 34 5.50 16.25 22.21
N ILE A 35 4.55 15.32 22.21
CA ILE A 35 3.25 15.51 22.85
C ILE A 35 3.39 15.04 24.31
N PRO A 36 3.35 15.92 25.32
CA PRO A 36 3.21 15.48 26.69
C PRO A 36 1.79 14.91 26.88
N ASN A 37 1.68 13.59 27.03
CA ASN A 37 0.42 12.96 27.43
C ASN A 37 0.27 13.11 28.95
N THR A 38 -0.33 14.22 29.37
CA THR A 38 -0.78 14.46 30.74
C THR A 38 -2.25 14.07 30.84
N ASN A 39 -2.54 13.13 31.75
CA ASN A 39 -3.85 12.74 32.29
C ASN A 39 -4.82 11.93 31.41
N VAL A 40 -4.65 10.60 31.46
CA VAL A 40 -5.78 9.66 31.56
C VAL A 40 -5.50 8.60 32.64
N ALA A 41 -4.88 9.02 33.75
CA ALA A 41 -4.99 8.30 35.02
C ALA A 41 -6.31 8.75 35.66
N ASN A 42 -7.41 8.04 35.35
CA ASN A 42 -8.68 7.94 36.10
C ASN A 42 -9.80 7.33 35.23
N ALA A 43 -9.59 6.11 34.74
CA ALA A 43 -10.61 5.16 34.27
C ALA A 43 -9.82 3.97 33.72
N THR A 44 -9.46 2.94 34.48
CA THR A 44 -10.40 1.90 34.93
C THR A 44 -9.63 1.02 35.91
N SER A 45 -9.48 1.48 37.15
CA SER A 45 -8.74 0.76 38.20
C SER A 45 -9.61 -0.27 38.96
N ASN A 46 -10.71 -0.73 38.35
CA ASN A 46 -11.76 -1.52 39.04
C ASN A 46 -11.92 -2.96 38.55
N TYR A 47 -10.97 -3.54 37.80
CA TYR A 47 -11.13 -4.89 37.25
C TYR A 47 -10.42 -6.03 38.00
N TYR A 48 -9.72 -5.75 39.12
CA TYR A 48 -9.11 -6.80 39.95
C TYR A 48 -9.32 -6.54 41.45
N ALA A 49 -10.57 -6.55 41.90
CA ALA A 49 -10.90 -6.67 43.32
C ALA A 49 -12.31 -7.25 43.48
N GLN A 50 -12.41 -8.58 43.47
CA GLN A 50 -13.42 -9.37 44.19
C GLN A 50 -13.16 -10.85 43.89
N ALA A 51 -12.21 -11.41 44.63
CA ALA A 51 -12.23 -12.82 44.92
C ALA A 51 -13.12 -13.03 46.14
N ASP A 52 -14.02 -14.00 45.99
CA ASP A 52 -14.48 -14.94 47.01
C ASP A 52 -15.92 -14.84 47.53
N THR A 53 -16.52 -16.03 47.60
CA THR A 53 -17.78 -16.42 48.25
C THR A 53 -19.09 -16.21 47.48
N THR A 54 -19.45 -17.20 46.64
CA THR A 54 -20.62 -18.09 46.90
C THR A 54 -20.78 -19.12 45.76
N ARG A 55 -20.76 -20.39 46.16
CA ARG A 55 -20.95 -21.56 45.30
C ARG A 55 -22.46 -21.85 45.23
N SER A 56 -23.06 -21.74 44.05
CA SER A 56 -24.34 -22.41 43.74
C SER A 56 -24.45 -22.65 42.24
N THR A 57 -24.66 -23.91 41.93
CA THR A 57 -24.70 -24.55 40.63
C THR A 57 -25.90 -24.12 39.79
N SER A 58 -25.67 -23.68 38.57
CA SER A 58 -26.58 -23.98 37.45
C SER A 58 -25.79 -24.03 36.14
N SER A 59 -25.93 -25.17 35.49
CA SER A 59 -25.28 -25.63 34.26
C SER A 59 -25.91 -25.02 33.00
N LEU A 60 -25.11 -25.02 31.92
CA LEU A 60 -25.46 -24.81 30.50
C LEU A 60 -25.55 -23.35 30.04
N SER A 61 -24.40 -22.82 29.63
CA SER A 61 -24.35 -22.00 28.41
C SER A 61 -23.08 -22.38 27.66
N SER A 62 -23.24 -23.24 26.65
CA SER A 62 -22.23 -23.58 25.67
C SER A 62 -21.63 -22.30 25.11
N GLN A 63 -20.45 -21.93 25.59
CA GLN A 63 -19.62 -20.93 24.93
C GLN A 63 -19.14 -21.58 23.64
N GLU A 64 -19.87 -21.30 22.57
CA GLU A 64 -19.52 -21.64 21.21
C GLU A 64 -18.05 -21.26 20.98
N PRO A 65 -17.19 -22.18 20.48
CA PRO A 65 -15.79 -21.87 20.23
C PRO A 65 -15.76 -20.68 19.27
N ARG A 66 -14.99 -19.62 19.61
CA ARG A 66 -14.75 -18.42 18.79
C ARG A 66 -14.91 -18.77 17.30
N GLY A 67 -16.07 -18.41 16.75
CA GLY A 67 -16.52 -18.91 15.47
C GLY A 67 -15.44 -18.71 14.41
N LYS A 68 -15.26 -19.72 13.55
CA LYS A 68 -14.45 -19.61 12.32
C LYS A 68 -14.69 -18.21 11.72
N PRO A 69 -13.64 -17.46 11.31
CA PRO A 69 -13.84 -16.20 10.62
C PRO A 69 -14.84 -16.46 9.51
N ARG A 70 -15.94 -15.70 9.50
CA ARG A 70 -17.01 -15.84 8.51
C ARG A 70 -16.37 -15.63 7.15
N LEU A 71 -16.00 -16.72 6.47
CA LEU A 71 -15.54 -16.67 5.10
C LEU A 71 -16.69 -16.06 4.31
N HIS A 72 -16.52 -14.80 3.90
CA HIS A 72 -17.56 -14.09 3.18
C HIS A 72 -17.85 -14.88 1.90
N LYS A 73 -19.05 -15.43 1.76
CA LYS A 73 -19.50 -16.26 0.62
C LYS A 73 -19.28 -15.56 -0.74
N HIS A 74 -19.08 -14.24 -0.74
CA HIS A 74 -19.04 -13.37 -1.90
C HIS A 74 -17.64 -12.82 -2.23
N PHE A 75 -16.55 -13.45 -1.80
CA PHE A 75 -15.22 -13.07 -2.29
C PHE A 75 -15.04 -13.49 -3.75
N LEU A 76 -14.57 -12.56 -4.56
CA LEU A 76 -13.98 -12.88 -5.86
C LEU A 76 -12.61 -13.54 -5.64
N LYS A 77 -12.39 -14.72 -6.24
CA LYS A 77 -11.14 -15.48 -6.11
C LYS A 77 -10.76 -16.12 -7.43
N ASN A 78 -9.47 -16.28 -7.66
CA ASN A 78 -8.90 -17.06 -8.77
C ASN A 78 -8.11 -18.29 -8.26
N THR A 79 -8.46 -18.79 -7.07
CA THR A 79 -7.80 -19.94 -6.46
C THR A 79 -8.76 -20.74 -5.59
N GLU A 80 -8.58 -22.06 -5.61
CA GLU A 80 -9.27 -23.03 -4.74
C GLU A 80 -8.66 -23.09 -3.33
N LEU A 81 -7.49 -22.46 -3.12
CA LEU A 81 -6.83 -22.46 -1.82
C LEU A 81 -7.71 -21.78 -0.76
N PRO A 82 -7.73 -22.31 0.48
CA PRO A 82 -8.46 -21.68 1.56
C PRO A 82 -7.86 -20.30 1.87
N VAL A 83 -8.72 -19.33 2.22
CA VAL A 83 -8.28 -17.94 2.51
C VAL A 83 -7.18 -17.90 3.57
N SER A 84 -7.24 -18.77 4.58
CA SER A 84 -6.24 -18.88 5.64
C SER A 84 -4.83 -19.21 5.13
N GLU A 85 -4.74 -19.88 3.99
CA GLU A 85 -3.47 -20.21 3.33
C GLU A 85 -3.03 -19.07 2.41
N VAL A 86 -3.95 -18.53 1.61
CA VAL A 86 -3.65 -17.44 0.66
C VAL A 86 -3.16 -16.18 1.38
N VAL A 87 -3.72 -15.87 2.56
CA VAL A 87 -3.33 -14.68 3.34
C VAL A 87 -1.85 -14.66 3.72
N ARG A 88 -1.20 -15.83 3.80
CA ARG A 88 0.21 -15.96 4.19
C ARG A 88 1.18 -15.93 3.01
N ARG A 89 0.67 -15.83 1.78
CA ARG A 89 1.51 -15.86 0.59
C ARG A 89 1.89 -14.46 0.14
N ASP A 90 3.15 -14.31 -0.25
CA ASP A 90 3.68 -13.03 -0.72
C ASP A 90 3.14 -12.62 -2.10
N ASP A 91 2.60 -13.58 -2.86
CA ASP A 91 1.98 -13.39 -4.18
C ASP A 91 0.45 -13.24 -4.12
N ALA A 92 -0.11 -13.04 -2.93
CA ALA A 92 -1.54 -12.79 -2.75
C ALA A 92 -1.83 -11.28 -2.65
N ILE A 93 -2.87 -10.81 -3.35
CA ILE A 93 -3.48 -9.49 -3.14
C ILE A 93 -4.78 -9.70 -2.35
N LEU A 94 -4.86 -9.04 -1.19
CA LEU A 94 -6.00 -9.15 -0.28
C LEU A 94 -6.79 -7.85 -0.26
N LEU A 95 -8.02 -7.90 -0.75
CA LEU A 95 -8.97 -6.79 -0.76
C LEU A 95 -10.20 -7.15 0.06
N ALA A 96 -11.03 -6.14 0.35
CA ALA A 96 -12.24 -6.33 1.15
C ALA A 96 -13.19 -7.39 0.57
N ASN A 97 -13.29 -7.47 -0.77
CA ASN A 97 -14.18 -8.39 -1.49
C ASN A 97 -13.45 -9.26 -2.53
N ALA A 98 -12.11 -9.29 -2.52
CA ALA A 98 -11.35 -10.12 -3.45
C ALA A 98 -10.09 -10.70 -2.81
N VAL A 99 -9.76 -11.94 -3.18
CA VAL A 99 -8.51 -12.61 -2.82
C VAL A 99 -7.89 -13.14 -4.11
N ILE A 100 -6.81 -12.51 -4.54
CA ILE A 100 -6.22 -12.74 -5.86
C ILE A 100 -4.83 -13.34 -5.66
N LEU A 101 -4.60 -14.52 -6.22
CA LEU A 101 -3.30 -15.16 -6.28
C LEU A 101 -2.65 -14.83 -7.63
N THR A 102 -1.65 -13.96 -7.63
CA THR A 102 -1.06 -13.39 -8.86
C THR A 102 -0.21 -14.39 -9.64
N SER A 103 0.23 -15.46 -8.98
CA SER A 103 0.98 -16.57 -9.60
C SER A 103 0.10 -17.68 -10.19
N SER A 104 -1.22 -17.65 -9.96
CA SER A 104 -2.12 -18.75 -10.36
C SER A 104 -2.27 -18.88 -11.88
N GLY A 105 -2.10 -17.78 -12.62
CA GLY A 105 -2.42 -17.73 -14.05
C GLY A 105 -3.92 -17.88 -14.37
N ILE A 106 -4.78 -17.94 -13.34
CA ILE A 106 -6.23 -18.06 -13.48
C ILE A 106 -6.80 -16.64 -13.51
N GLU A 107 -7.56 -16.35 -14.58
CA GLU A 107 -8.29 -15.10 -14.74
C GLU A 107 -9.44 -15.03 -13.73
N LEU A 108 -9.72 -13.83 -13.22
CA LEU A 108 -10.84 -13.61 -12.31
C LEU A 108 -12.16 -13.65 -13.10
N GLU A 109 -13.13 -14.41 -12.61
CA GLU A 109 -14.48 -14.45 -13.17
C GLU A 109 -15.26 -13.19 -12.79
N ILE A 110 -14.94 -12.08 -13.47
CA ILE A 110 -15.61 -10.79 -13.32
C ILE A 110 -16.67 -10.69 -14.42
N PRO A 111 -17.96 -10.53 -14.07
CA PRO A 111 -19.02 -10.29 -15.05
C PRO A 111 -18.70 -9.08 -15.93
N GLU A 112 -19.05 -9.15 -17.21
CA GLU A 112 -18.68 -8.11 -18.20
C GLU A 112 -19.09 -6.70 -17.78
N TYR A 113 -20.28 -6.54 -17.19
CA TYR A 113 -20.79 -5.25 -16.72
C TYR A 113 -20.06 -4.68 -15.49
N LEU A 114 -19.20 -5.46 -14.83
CA LEU A 114 -18.31 -5.05 -13.75
C LEU A 114 -16.85 -4.96 -14.18
N ARG A 115 -16.52 -5.39 -15.40
CA ARG A 115 -15.16 -5.32 -15.92
C ARG A 115 -14.85 -3.84 -16.20
N ALA A 116 -13.67 -3.40 -15.80
CA ALA A 116 -13.20 -2.07 -16.16
C ALA A 116 -13.05 -1.99 -17.69
N GLY A 117 -13.27 -0.81 -18.25
CA GLY A 117 -13.02 -0.56 -19.67
C GLY A 117 -11.52 -0.54 -20.00
N GLU A 118 -11.19 -0.15 -21.24
CA GLU A 118 -9.81 -0.11 -21.76
C GLU A 118 -8.83 0.73 -20.92
N ASP A 119 -9.32 1.78 -20.25
CA ASP A 119 -8.51 2.61 -19.34
C ASP A 119 -9.19 2.76 -17.97
N PRO A 120 -8.89 1.86 -17.02
CA PRO A 120 -9.42 1.92 -15.65
C PRO A 120 -8.96 3.16 -14.87
N GLY A 121 -7.84 3.77 -15.26
CA GLY A 121 -7.21 4.92 -14.59
C GLY A 121 -6.61 4.61 -13.21
N ALA A 122 -6.82 3.41 -12.67
CA ALA A 122 -6.23 2.96 -11.41
C ALA A 122 -5.92 1.47 -11.47
N PHE A 123 -4.78 1.10 -10.89
CA PHE A 123 -4.21 -0.25 -10.95
C PHE A 123 -3.62 -0.63 -9.60
N ILE A 124 -3.60 -1.92 -9.29
CA ILE A 124 -2.85 -2.47 -8.16
C ILE A 124 -1.54 -3.02 -8.69
N ILE A 125 -0.42 -2.44 -8.25
CA ILE A 125 0.92 -2.82 -8.68
C ILE A 125 1.65 -3.49 -7.50
N GLN A 126 2.04 -4.75 -7.68
CA GLN A 126 2.76 -5.52 -6.68
C GLN A 126 4.26 -5.53 -6.96
N SER A 127 5.09 -5.29 -5.94
CA SER A 127 6.54 -5.46 -5.99
C SER A 127 6.93 -6.91 -5.65
N LYS A 128 7.95 -7.44 -6.34
CA LYS A 128 8.65 -8.65 -5.90
C LYS A 128 9.52 -8.28 -4.71
N GLY A 129 9.15 -8.76 -3.52
CA GLY A 129 9.86 -8.44 -2.28
C GLY A 129 9.52 -7.07 -1.69
N LYS A 130 10.35 -6.63 -0.74
CA LYS A 130 10.04 -5.50 0.16
C LYS A 130 9.94 -4.18 -0.60
N ILE A 131 8.80 -3.49 -0.47
CA ILE A 131 8.63 -2.14 -1.00
C ILE A 131 9.70 -1.19 -0.44
N GLY A 132 10.45 -0.56 -1.33
CA GLY A 132 11.46 0.45 -1.02
C GLY A 132 11.22 1.81 -1.69
N PRO A 133 12.04 2.82 -1.39
CA PRO A 133 11.99 4.13 -2.05
C PRO A 133 12.15 4.05 -3.58
N GLU A 134 12.99 3.15 -4.08
CA GLU A 134 13.24 3.00 -5.52
C GLU A 134 12.01 2.53 -6.29
N PHE A 135 11.20 1.65 -5.70
CA PHE A 135 9.95 1.21 -6.33
C PHE A 135 8.92 2.34 -6.41
N ARG A 136 8.87 3.21 -5.40
CA ARG A 136 8.02 4.41 -5.44
C ARG A 136 8.47 5.38 -6.52
N LYS A 137 9.78 5.64 -6.60
CA LYS A 137 10.35 6.50 -7.66
C LYS A 137 10.11 5.94 -9.05
N LEU A 138 10.13 4.62 -9.23
CA LEU A 138 9.79 3.99 -10.50
C LEU A 138 8.35 4.35 -10.91
N ILE A 139 7.39 4.17 -9.99
CA ILE A 139 5.98 4.48 -10.23
C ILE A 139 5.77 5.98 -10.48
N GLU A 140 6.39 6.85 -9.69
CA GLU A 140 6.28 8.31 -9.86
C GLU A 140 6.96 8.77 -11.16
N GLY A 141 8.09 8.15 -11.53
CA GLY A 141 8.88 8.50 -12.71
C GLY A 141 8.18 8.24 -14.03
N ILE A 142 7.22 7.31 -14.06
CA ILE A 142 6.35 7.04 -15.22
C ILE A 142 5.02 7.81 -15.16
N GLY A 143 4.87 8.74 -14.21
CA GLY A 143 3.67 9.55 -14.02
C GLY A 143 2.56 8.88 -13.21
N GLY A 144 2.87 7.81 -12.48
CA GLY A 144 1.94 7.17 -11.56
C GLY A 144 1.84 7.91 -10.22
N HIS A 145 0.62 7.96 -9.65
CA HIS A 145 0.37 8.52 -8.33
C HIS A 145 -0.06 7.43 -7.36
N ILE A 146 0.68 7.25 -6.27
CA ILE A 146 0.36 6.24 -5.24
C ILE A 146 -0.74 6.77 -4.34
N GLU A 147 -1.90 6.12 -4.38
CA GLU A 147 -3.10 6.50 -3.61
C GLU A 147 -3.15 5.77 -2.25
N ALA A 148 -2.78 4.48 -2.24
CA ALA A 148 -2.82 3.68 -1.04
C ALA A 148 -1.82 2.53 -1.06
N TYR A 149 -1.43 2.08 0.13
CA TYR A 149 -0.77 0.80 0.32
C TYR A 149 -1.80 -0.35 0.39
N VAL A 150 -1.51 -1.44 -0.31
CA VAL A 150 -2.25 -2.70 -0.27
C VAL A 150 -1.33 -3.76 0.35
N PRO A 151 -1.81 -4.63 1.26
CA PRO A 151 -0.99 -5.68 1.85
C PRO A 151 -0.21 -6.52 0.82
N ASN A 152 0.85 -7.18 1.29
CA ASN A 152 1.73 -8.01 0.47
C ASN A 152 2.46 -7.24 -0.64
N ASN A 153 3.11 -6.14 -0.24
CA ASN A 153 4.00 -5.35 -1.09
C ASN A 153 3.32 -4.79 -2.35
N ALA A 154 2.07 -4.35 -2.24
CA ALA A 154 1.34 -3.74 -3.34
C ALA A 154 0.95 -2.28 -3.09
N PHE A 155 0.75 -1.53 -4.16
CA PHE A 155 0.20 -0.17 -4.15
C PHE A 155 -1.04 -0.08 -5.03
N LEU A 156 -2.02 0.70 -4.58
CA LEU A 156 -3.04 1.26 -5.46
C LEU A 156 -2.46 2.52 -6.09
N VAL A 157 -2.40 2.54 -7.42
CA VAL A 157 -1.74 3.60 -8.19
C VAL A 157 -2.72 4.13 -9.23
N ARG A 158 -2.87 5.45 -9.28
CA ARG A 158 -3.54 6.13 -10.39
C ARG A 158 -2.54 6.36 -11.51
N ILE A 159 -2.81 5.79 -12.67
CA ILE A 159 -1.92 5.83 -13.84
C ILE A 159 -2.75 5.46 -15.08
N SER A 160 -2.33 5.89 -16.28
CA SER A 160 -2.98 5.49 -17.53
C SER A 160 -2.67 4.03 -17.86
N ALA A 161 -3.55 3.38 -18.63
CA ALA A 161 -3.33 2.02 -19.12
C ALA A 161 -2.02 1.83 -19.90
N ASP A 162 -1.60 2.82 -20.69
CA ASP A 162 -0.35 2.74 -21.46
C ASP A 162 0.88 2.76 -20.54
N CYS A 163 0.88 3.62 -19.53
CA CYS A 163 1.95 3.65 -18.54
C CYS A 163 1.93 2.40 -17.65
N ALA A 164 0.75 1.86 -17.29
CA ALA A 164 0.62 0.60 -16.56
C ALA A 164 1.23 -0.58 -17.33
N LYS A 165 1.07 -0.63 -18.66
CA LYS A 165 1.73 -1.63 -19.51
C LYS A 165 3.25 -1.47 -19.51
N ALA A 166 3.75 -0.23 -19.50
CA ALA A 166 5.19 0.03 -19.44
C ALA A 166 5.83 -0.46 -18.12
N VAL A 167 5.10 -0.38 -17.00
CA VAL A 167 5.55 -0.89 -15.69
C VAL A 167 5.93 -2.37 -15.74
N ILE A 168 5.16 -3.18 -16.45
CA ILE A 168 5.35 -4.65 -16.52
C ILE A 168 6.66 -5.00 -17.25
N GLY A 169 7.16 -4.11 -18.10
CA GLY A 169 8.38 -4.30 -18.88
C GLY A 169 9.67 -3.74 -18.25
N GLU A 170 9.58 -2.93 -17.19
CA GLU A 170 10.73 -2.23 -16.62
C GLU A 170 11.36 -3.01 -15.44
N PRO A 171 12.58 -3.58 -15.61
CA PRO A 171 13.35 -4.09 -14.49
C PRO A 171 13.88 -2.90 -13.67
N SER A 172 13.41 -2.76 -12.43
CA SER A 172 14.00 -1.82 -11.47
C SER A 172 15.49 -2.15 -11.27
N SER A 173 16.37 -1.38 -11.88
CA SER A 173 17.78 -1.76 -12.08
C SER A 173 18.65 -1.69 -10.80
N GLN A 174 18.09 -1.39 -9.62
CA GLN A 174 18.88 -1.13 -8.41
C GLN A 174 18.43 -1.80 -7.10
N SER A 175 17.45 -2.68 -7.13
CA SER A 175 17.08 -3.49 -5.97
C SER A 175 16.24 -4.64 -6.49
N GLY A 176 16.17 -5.78 -5.81
CA GLY A 176 15.35 -6.93 -6.22
C GLY A 176 13.83 -6.66 -6.33
N ASN A 177 13.42 -5.39 -6.37
CA ASN A 177 12.05 -4.87 -6.33
C ASN A 177 11.48 -4.67 -7.74
N THR A 178 11.47 -5.72 -8.55
CA THR A 178 10.80 -5.70 -9.86
C THR A 178 9.29 -5.76 -9.69
N VAL A 179 8.54 -5.28 -10.68
CA VAL A 179 7.09 -5.45 -10.70
C VAL A 179 6.76 -6.94 -10.82
N SER A 180 5.91 -7.43 -9.93
CA SER A 180 5.43 -8.81 -9.92
C SER A 180 4.15 -8.97 -10.71
N SER A 181 3.22 -8.04 -10.54
CA SER A 181 1.90 -8.08 -11.17
C SER A 181 1.26 -6.70 -11.20
N VAL A 182 0.38 -6.50 -12.17
CA VAL A 182 -0.53 -5.36 -12.29
C VAL A 182 -1.93 -5.93 -12.45
N VAL A 183 -2.87 -5.47 -11.63
CA VAL A 183 -4.29 -5.88 -11.63
C VAL A 183 -5.18 -4.66 -11.77
#